data_AF-A0A916STC0-F1
#
_entry.id   AF-A0A916STC0-F1
#
_cell.length_a   1.000
_cell.length_b   1.000
_cell.length_c   1.000
_cell.angle_alpha   90.00
_cell.angle_beta   90.00
_cell.angle_gamma   90.00
#
_symmetry.space_group_name_H-M   'P 1'
#
loop_
_entity.id
_entity.type
_entity.pdbx_description
1 polymer ?
#
loop_
_entity_poly.entity_id
_entity_poly.type
_entity_poly.pdbx_seq_one_letter_code
_entity_poly.pdbx_strand_id
1 'polypeptide(L)'
;MSHRVREAMRDNGLQVFGSGGGVMEVDETFIGHDKTVKPKGERKGRGYAHKNKVLSLVDRDTGRSRSIVIDDMKGTTIIPILEANIAREARVMTDEAPHYGVVGRLFNGGHG
;
A
#
# COMPACT_ATOMS: atom_id res chain seq x y z
N MET A 1 -7.42 -21.24 16.65
CA MET A 1 -8.64 -20.73 15.99
C MET A 1 -8.34 -19.46 15.18
N SER A 2 -7.31 -19.48 14.34
CA SER A 2 -6.83 -18.29 13.60
C SER A 2 -6.53 -18.59 12.13
N HIS A 3 -6.82 -19.82 11.69
CA HIS A 3 -6.50 -20.30 10.34
C HIS A 3 -7.56 -19.89 9.31
N ARG A 4 -8.86 -19.95 9.65
CA ARG A 4 -9.94 -19.65 8.69
C ARG A 4 -10.07 -18.17 8.32
N VAL A 5 -9.79 -17.25 9.25
CA VAL A 5 -9.76 -15.81 8.94
C VAL A 5 -8.58 -15.48 8.01
N ARG A 6 -7.42 -16.10 8.26
CA ARG A 6 -6.22 -15.90 7.44
C ARG A 6 -6.34 -16.52 6.04
N GLU A 7 -7.14 -17.58 5.91
CA GLU A 7 -7.49 -18.24 4.64
C GLU A 7 -8.54 -17.45 3.85
N ALA A 8 -9.52 -16.84 4.51
CA ALA A 8 -10.46 -15.90 3.88
C ALA A 8 -9.82 -14.57 3.45
N MET A 9 -8.72 -14.16 4.11
CA MET A 9 -7.85 -13.05 3.69
C MET A 9 -6.81 -13.44 2.63
N ARG A 10 -6.64 -14.73 2.34
CA ARG A 10 -5.89 -15.19 1.16
C ARG A 10 -6.81 -15.04 -0.04
N ASP A 11 -6.79 -13.84 -0.59
CA ASP A 11 -7.40 -13.56 -1.88
C ASP A 11 -6.66 -14.41 -2.93
N ASN A 12 -7.29 -15.52 -3.33
CA ASN A 12 -6.76 -16.46 -4.33
C ASN A 12 -6.54 -15.65 -5.61
N GLY A 13 -5.27 -15.57 -6.02
CA GLY A 13 -4.76 -14.60 -6.97
C GLY A 13 -5.57 -14.39 -8.24
N LEU A 14 -5.32 -13.22 -8.85
CA LEU A 14 -5.63 -12.78 -10.23
C LEU A 14 -6.65 -11.67 -10.40
N GLN A 15 -7.27 -11.11 -9.36
CA GLN A 15 -7.99 -9.85 -9.54
C GLN A 15 -7.06 -8.66 -9.35
N VAL A 16 -6.73 -8.04 -10.48
CA VAL A 16 -6.17 -6.70 -10.54
C VAL A 16 -7.30 -5.74 -10.15
N PHE A 17 -7.10 -5.01 -9.05
CA PHE A 17 -8.07 -4.04 -8.56
C PHE A 17 -8.25 -2.88 -9.54
N GLY A 18 -9.43 -2.25 -9.53
CA GLY A 18 -9.75 -1.15 -10.43
C GLY A 18 -9.91 -1.56 -11.91
N SER A 19 -10.04 -2.86 -12.21
CA SER A 19 -10.41 -3.34 -13.54
C SER A 19 -11.75 -2.72 -13.97
N GLY A 20 -11.75 -1.99 -15.08
CA GLY A 20 -12.92 -1.20 -15.52
C GLY A 20 -12.88 0.29 -15.14
N GLY A 21 -11.75 0.78 -14.62
CA GLY A 21 -11.56 2.21 -14.31
C GLY A 21 -12.07 2.61 -12.92
N GLY A 22 -12.19 1.64 -12.01
CA GLY A 22 -12.66 1.87 -10.64
C GLY A 22 -11.73 2.76 -9.83
N VAL A 23 -12.26 3.31 -8.73
CA VAL A 23 -11.50 4.17 -7.82
C VAL A 23 -10.73 3.32 -6.81
N MET A 24 -9.42 3.49 -6.81
CA MET A 24 -8.49 2.83 -5.91
C MET A 24 -7.91 3.84 -4.93
N GLU A 25 -8.04 3.57 -3.65
CA GLU A 25 -7.35 4.33 -2.61
C GLU A 25 -6.10 3.57 -2.15
N VAL A 26 -5.03 4.32 -1.95
CA VAL A 26 -3.74 3.83 -1.48
C VAL A 26 -3.39 4.62 -0.23
N ASP A 27 -3.24 3.92 0.88
CA ASP A 27 -2.94 4.51 2.20
C ASP A 27 -1.65 3.92 2.80
N GLU A 28 -0.92 4.78 3.51
CA GLU A 28 0.31 4.43 4.20
C GLU A 28 0.10 4.34 5.72
N THR A 29 0.13 3.13 6.27
CA THR A 29 0.00 2.94 7.72
C THR A 29 1.33 2.51 8.35
N PHE A 30 1.73 3.18 9.44
CA PHE A 30 2.91 2.82 10.22
C PHE A 30 2.54 2.15 11.55
N ILE A 31 2.75 0.84 11.65
CA ILE A 31 2.26 0.02 12.77
C ILE A 31 3.40 -0.58 13.59
N GLY A 32 3.28 -0.46 14.92
CA GLY A 32 4.11 -1.18 15.88
C GLY A 32 5.60 -0.83 15.79
N HIS A 33 6.45 -1.81 16.11
CA HIS A 33 7.91 -1.71 16.05
C HIS A 33 8.46 -2.84 15.19
N ASP A 34 9.20 -2.49 14.14
CA ASP A 34 9.99 -3.42 13.36
C ASP A 34 11.24 -3.80 14.15
N LYS A 35 11.28 -5.04 14.64
CA LYS A 35 12.38 -5.56 15.47
C LYS A 35 13.67 -5.78 14.69
N THR A 36 13.62 -5.76 13.36
CA THR A 36 14.81 -5.86 12.50
C THR A 36 15.55 -4.52 12.41
N VAL A 37 14.82 -3.41 12.61
CA VAL A 37 15.37 -2.05 12.57
C VAL A 37 15.71 -1.59 13.99
N LYS A 38 17.00 -1.68 14.35
CA LYS A 38 17.50 -1.11 15.62
C LYS A 38 17.60 0.42 15.51
N PRO A 39 16.90 1.20 16.35
CA PRO A 39 17.06 2.66 16.36
C PRO A 39 18.50 3.02 16.73
N LYS A 40 19.19 3.79 15.87
CA LYS A 40 20.54 4.31 16.13
C LYS A 40 20.47 5.76 16.65
N GLY A 41 21.30 6.10 17.63
CA GLY A 41 21.42 7.45 18.21
C GLY A 41 20.61 7.71 19.49
N GLU A 42 20.75 8.91 20.06
CA GLU A 42 20.13 9.32 21.34
C GLU A 42 18.61 9.53 21.26
N ARG A 43 18.06 9.80 20.08
CA ARG A 43 16.60 9.99 19.86
C ARG A 43 15.89 8.66 19.61
N LYS A 44 16.12 7.66 20.48
CA LYS A 44 15.52 6.33 20.35
C LYS A 44 13.99 6.43 20.33
N GLY A 45 13.37 6.00 19.22
CA GLY A 45 11.92 5.88 19.11
C GLY A 45 11.16 7.14 18.69
N ARG A 46 11.83 8.25 18.37
CA ARG A 46 11.15 9.44 17.80
C ARG A 46 11.08 9.32 16.28
N GLY A 47 9.87 9.13 15.75
CA GLY A 47 9.57 9.07 14.31
C GLY A 47 9.14 7.69 13.80
N TYR A 48 8.77 7.60 12.53
CA TYR A 48 8.16 6.39 11.94
C TYR A 48 9.17 5.34 11.44
N ALA A 49 10.47 5.65 11.45
CA ALA A 49 11.51 4.84 10.80
C ALA A 49 11.65 3.41 11.36
N HIS A 50 11.32 3.21 12.64
CA HIS A 50 11.41 1.92 13.31
C HIS A 50 10.06 1.18 13.34
N LYS A 51 9.02 1.72 12.70
CA LYS A 51 7.71 1.08 12.63
C LYS A 51 7.64 0.20 11.37
N ASN A 52 6.80 -0.83 11.41
CA ASN A 52 6.47 -1.56 10.20
C ASN A 52 5.68 -0.62 9.29
N LYS A 53 6.03 -0.62 8.01
CA LYS A 53 5.36 0.20 7.00
C LYS A 53 4.41 -0.71 6.25
N VAL A 54 3.16 -0.32 6.18
CA VAL A 54 2.09 -1.10 5.57
C VAL A 54 1.45 -0.24 4.51
N LEU A 55 1.47 -0.73 3.27
CA LEU A 55 0.75 -0.14 2.16
C LEU A 55 -0.60 -0.84 2.04
N SER A 56 -1.69 -0.08 2.15
CA SER A 56 -3.05 -0.61 1.99
C SER A 56 -3.64 -0.14 0.67
N LEU A 57 -4.08 -1.07 -0.16
CA LEU A 57 -4.80 -0.83 -1.40
C LEU A 57 -6.27 -1.13 -1.16
N VAL A 58 -7.16 -0.19 -1.44
CA VAL A 58 -8.60 -0.31 -1.21
C VAL A 58 -9.34 0.04 -2.48
N ASP A 59 -10.14 -0.90 -2.97
CA ASP A 59 -11.05 -0.69 -4.10
C ASP A 59 -12.35 -0.11 -3.54
N ARG A 60 -12.65 1.15 -3.88
CA ARG A 60 -13.80 1.89 -3.33
C ARG A 60 -15.13 1.39 -3.86
N ASP A 61 -15.14 0.79 -5.05
CA ASP A 61 -16.36 0.30 -5.69
C ASP A 61 -16.79 -1.06 -5.11
N THR A 62 -15.81 -1.93 -4.83
CA THR A 62 -16.07 -3.28 -4.31
C THR A 62 -15.92 -3.39 -2.79
N GLY A 63 -15.28 -2.41 -2.15
CA GLY A 63 -14.93 -2.42 -0.73
C GLY A 63 -13.83 -3.42 -0.36
N ARG A 64 -13.17 -4.01 -1.36
CA ARG A 64 -12.09 -4.99 -1.14
C ARG A 64 -10.79 -4.27 -0.82
N SER A 65 -9.95 -4.89 -0.01
CA SER A 65 -8.65 -4.33 0.35
C SER A 65 -7.54 -5.37 0.40
N ARG A 66 -6.32 -4.90 0.18
CA ARG A 66 -5.09 -5.67 0.27
C ARG A 66 -4.02 -4.84 0.96
N SER A 67 -3.50 -5.34 2.09
CA SER A 67 -2.42 -4.70 2.83
C SER A 67 -1.12 -5.47 2.66
N ILE A 68 -0.03 -4.75 2.37
CA ILE A 68 1.29 -5.30 2.07
C ILE A 68 2.29 -4.62 3.01
N VAL A 69 3.08 -5.42 3.73
CA VAL A 69 4.18 -4.91 4.56
C VAL A 69 5.37 -4.65 3.65
N ILE A 70 5.94 -3.45 3.72
CA ILE A 70 7.06 -3.02 2.88
C ILE A 70 8.22 -2.48 3.72
N ASP A 71 9.42 -2.58 3.18
CA ASP A 71 10.64 -2.17 3.89
C ASP A 71 10.83 -0.64 3.88
N ASP A 72 10.43 0.04 2.81
CA ASP A 72 10.49 1.50 2.68
C ASP A 72 9.36 2.10 1.81
N MET A 73 9.08 3.40 2.00
CA MET A 73 8.06 4.15 1.23
C MET A 73 8.64 4.77 -0.05
N LYS A 74 9.69 4.20 -0.62
CA LYS A 74 10.27 4.76 -1.85
C LYS A 74 9.41 4.36 -3.04
N GLY A 75 9.33 5.24 -4.04
CA GLY A 75 8.68 4.93 -5.31
C GLY A 75 9.23 3.65 -5.96
N THR A 76 10.52 3.34 -5.82
CA THR A 76 11.13 2.09 -6.33
C THR A 76 10.54 0.82 -5.71
N THR A 77 10.01 0.92 -4.49
CA THR A 77 9.38 -0.20 -3.76
C THR A 77 7.87 -0.21 -4.00
N ILE A 78 7.25 0.97 -3.95
CA ILE A 78 5.79 1.13 -4.08
C ILE A 78 5.32 0.89 -5.53
N ILE A 79 6.01 1.45 -6.53
CA ILE A 79 5.56 1.42 -7.94
C ILE A 79 5.37 -0.02 -8.46
N PRO A 80 6.32 -0.96 -8.30
CA PRO A 80 6.12 -2.33 -8.77
C PRO A 80 4.95 -3.03 -8.08
N ILE A 81 4.69 -2.69 -6.81
CA ILE A 81 3.56 -3.23 -6.06
C ILE A 81 2.25 -2.71 -6.65
N LEU A 82 2.16 -1.41 -6.92
CA LEU A 82 0.95 -0.82 -7.51
C LEU A 82 0.68 -1.39 -8.91
N GLU A 83 1.68 -1.48 -9.78
CA GLU A 83 1.52 -2.04 -11.14
C GLU A 83 1.12 -3.52 -11.12
N ALA A 84 1.56 -4.29 -10.13
CA ALA A 84 1.21 -5.70 -10.00
C ALA A 84 -0.21 -5.93 -9.46
N ASN A 85 -0.82 -4.93 -8.80
CA ASN A 85 -2.08 -5.09 -8.08
C ASN A 85 -3.22 -4.21 -8.63
N ILE A 86 -2.94 -3.14 -9.36
CA ILE A 86 -3.92 -2.14 -9.82
C ILE A 86 -3.88 -2.05 -11.35
N ALA A 87 -5.05 -1.94 -11.97
CA ALA A 87 -5.19 -1.84 -13.42
C ALA A 87 -4.73 -0.45 -13.88
N ARG A 88 -4.09 -0.36 -15.06
CA ARG A 88 -3.57 0.93 -15.56
C ARG A 88 -4.66 1.97 -15.79
N GLU A 89 -5.88 1.55 -16.07
CA GLU A 89 -7.05 2.41 -16.25
C GLU A 89 -7.69 2.88 -14.95
N ALA A 90 -7.33 2.30 -13.81
CA ALA A 90 -7.90 2.66 -12.52
C ALA A 90 -7.58 4.12 -12.15
N ARG A 91 -8.46 4.75 -11.37
CA ARG A 91 -8.21 6.07 -10.79
C ARG A 91 -7.61 5.88 -9.41
N VAL A 92 -6.38 6.34 -9.19
CA VAL A 92 -5.69 6.16 -7.92
C VAL A 92 -5.84 7.42 -7.05
N MET A 93 -6.24 7.23 -5.81
CA MET A 93 -6.31 8.25 -4.76
C MET A 93 -5.26 7.93 -3.71
N THR A 94 -4.41 8.88 -3.37
CA THR A 94 -3.40 8.73 -2.31
C THR A 94 -3.53 9.91 -1.37
N ASP A 95 -3.43 9.68 -0.06
CA ASP A 95 -3.24 10.80 0.85
C ASP A 95 -1.83 11.39 0.69
N GLU A 96 -1.70 12.71 0.81
CA GLU A 96 -0.57 13.49 0.32
C GLU A 96 0.78 13.07 0.95
N ALA A 97 1.50 12.15 0.31
CA ALA A 97 2.92 11.93 0.53
C ALA A 97 3.73 12.36 -0.71
N PRO A 98 4.90 13.04 -0.55
CA PRO A 98 5.76 13.46 -1.67
C PRO A 98 6.19 12.30 -2.57
N HIS A 99 6.15 11.08 -2.04
CA HIS A 99 6.52 9.84 -2.72
C HIS A 99 5.53 9.44 -3.83
N TYR A 100 4.29 9.95 -3.81
CA TYR A 100 3.23 9.66 -4.80
C TYR A 100 3.22 10.58 -6.02
N GLY A 101 4.05 11.63 -6.08
CA GLY A 101 4.08 12.54 -7.23
C GLY A 101 4.37 11.85 -8.58
N VAL A 102 5.00 10.67 -8.56
CA VAL A 102 5.23 9.82 -9.74
C VAL A 102 4.10 8.81 -9.96
N VAL A 103 3.42 8.38 -8.89
CA VAL A 103 2.33 7.39 -8.93
C VAL A 103 1.15 7.90 -9.74
N GLY A 104 0.81 9.18 -9.62
CA GLY A 104 -0.26 9.76 -10.43
C GLY A 104 0.00 9.77 -11.95
N ARG A 105 1.24 9.55 -12.39
CA ARG A 105 1.59 9.43 -13.83
C ARG A 105 1.55 7.99 -14.34
N LEU A 106 1.44 7.00 -13.44
CA LEU A 106 1.41 5.58 -13.80
C LEU A 106 0.02 5.10 -14.21
N PHE A 107 -1.03 5.82 -13.80
CA PHE A 107 -2.43 5.44 -14.01
C PHE A 107 -3.18 6.43 -14.89
N ASN A 108 -3.87 5.89 -15.91
CA ASN A 108 -4.61 6.66 -16.91
C ASN A 108 -5.93 7.24 -16.36
N GLY A 109 -6.49 6.67 -15.27
CA GLY A 109 -7.70 7.18 -14.61
C GLY A 109 -7.48 8.49 -13.82
N GLY A 110 -6.22 8.93 -13.73
CA GLY A 110 -5.80 10.13 -13.03
C GLY A 110 -5.50 9.89 -11.54
N HIS A 111 -5.02 10.95 -10.91
CA HIS A 111 -4.64 10.99 -9.50
C HIS A 111 -5.42 12.09 -8.79
N GLY A 112 -5.96 11.82 -7.61
CA GLY A 112 -6.77 12.78 -6.85
C GLY A 112 -6.70 12.55 -5.36
#